data_AF-A0A3D2IAL3-F1
#
_entry.id   AF-A0A3D2IAL3-F1
#
_cell.length_a   1.000
_cell.length_b   1.000
_cell.length_c   1.000
_cell.angle_alpha   90.00
_cell.angle_beta   90.00
_cell.angle_gamma   90.00
#
_symmetry.space_group_name_H-M   'P 1'
#
loop_
_entity.id
_entity.type
_entity.pdbx_description
1 polymer ?
#
loop_
_entity_poly.entity_id
_entity_poly.type
_entity_poly.pdbx_seq_one_letter_code
_entity_poly.pdbx_strand_id
1 'polypeptide(L)' 'RAVCFGGGLLLLDEPFKGLDAETRQQAAAYILRHRNGAAVVCVTHDREDAAALGAEIAAL' A
#
# COMPACT_ATOMS: atom_id res chain seq x y z
N ARG A 1 -5.19 -1.86 11.00
CA ARG A 1 -6.46 -2.63 11.03
C ARG A 1 -6.63 -3.49 9.79
N ALA A 2 -6.57 -2.93 8.58
CA ALA A 2 -6.79 -3.69 7.34
C ALA A 2 -5.83 -4.91 7.19
N VAL A 3 -4.53 -4.74 7.46
CA VAL A 3 -3.56 -5.85 7.46
C VAL A 3 -3.81 -6.95 8.51
N CYS A 4 -4.60 -6.67 9.54
CA CYS A 4 -4.90 -7.63 10.61
C CYS A 4 -6.10 -8.53 10.29
N PHE A 5 -6.80 -8.28 9.18
CA PHE A 5 -7.99 -9.05 8.81
C PHE A 5 -7.67 -10.48 8.36
N GLY A 6 -6.46 -10.73 7.84
CA GLY A 6 -6.01 -12.07 7.45
C GLY A 6 -6.63 -12.61 6.15
N GLY A 7 -7.27 -11.76 5.35
CA GLY A 7 -7.76 -12.14 4.02
C GLY A 7 -6.66 -12.20 2.97
N GLY A 8 -6.91 -12.87 1.84
CA GLY A 8 -5.95 -13.00 0.73
C GLY A 8 -5.80 -11.76 -0.17
N LEU A 9 -6.59 -10.71 0.07
CA LEU A 9 -6.56 -9.45 -0.69
C LEU A 9 -6.71 -8.26 0.27
N LEU A 10 -5.87 -7.26 0.08
CA LEU A 10 -5.89 -5.98 0.76
C LEU A 10 -6.18 -4.87 -0.26
N LEU A 11 -7.35 -4.25 -0.15
CA LEU A 11 -7.74 -3.09 -0.95
C LEU A 11 -7.49 -1.81 -0.13
N LEU A 12 -6.71 -0.91 -0.69
CA LEU A 12 -6.32 0.35 -0.06
C LEU A 12 -6.69 1.51 -0.97
N ASP A 13 -7.45 2.46 -0.46
CA ASP A 13 -7.83 3.69 -1.16
C ASP A 13 -7.09 4.85 -0.51
N GLU A 14 -6.21 5.51 -1.27
CA GLU A 14 -5.38 6.64 -0.82
C GLU A 14 -4.63 6.39 0.51
N PRO A 15 -3.93 5.24 0.69
CA PRO A 15 -3.43 4.82 2.01
C PRO A 15 -2.33 5.69 2.61
N PHE A 16 -1.65 6.49 1.78
CA PHE A 16 -0.51 7.33 2.20
C PHE A 16 -0.81 8.83 2.12
N LYS A 17 -2.05 9.20 1.84
CA LYS A 17 -2.45 10.60 1.69
C LYS A 17 -2.17 11.38 2.98
N GLY A 18 -1.44 12.49 2.83
CA GLY A 18 -1.07 13.37 3.95
C GLY A 18 0.14 12.91 4.76
N LEU A 19 0.79 11.80 4.38
CA LEU A 19 2.07 11.41 4.95
C LEU A 19 3.21 12.14 4.23
N ASP A 20 4.25 12.48 4.98
CA ASP A 20 5.53 12.86 4.38
C ASP A 20 6.23 11.65 3.73
N ALA A 21 7.30 11.92 2.98
CA ALA A 21 8.03 10.89 2.24
C ALA A 21 8.57 9.78 3.15
N GLU A 22 9.09 10.11 4.34
CA GLU A 22 9.66 9.12 5.26
C GLU A 22 8.57 8.23 5.86
N THR A 23 7.51 8.85 6.37
CA THR A 23 6.38 8.15 6.99
C THR A 23 5.65 7.27 5.98
N ARG A 24 5.54 7.70 4.72
CA ARG A 24 5.01 6.89 3.63
C ARG A 24 5.84 5.63 3.38
N GLN A 25 7.17 5.75 3.32
CA GLN A 25 8.05 4.59 3.17
C GLN A 25 7.92 3.61 4.34
N GLN A 26 7.86 4.13 5.57
CA GLN A 26 7.64 3.32 6.77
C GLN A 26 6.27 2.60 6.73
N ALA A 27 5.21 3.30 6.32
CA ALA A 27 3.87 2.73 6.20
C ALA A 27 3.80 1.65 5.12
N ALA A 28 4.42 1.88 3.95
CA ALA A 28 4.49 0.88 2.88
C ALA A 28 5.26 -0.37 3.33
N ALA A 29 6.42 -0.20 3.97
CA ALA A 29 7.18 -1.31 4.54
C ALA A 29 6.38 -2.10 5.59
N TYR A 30 5.61 -1.40 6.43
CA TYR A 30 4.72 -2.03 7.41
C TYR A 30 3.65 -2.88 6.72
N ILE A 31 2.98 -2.36 5.67
CA ILE A 31 1.99 -3.11 4.90
C ILE A 31 2.61 -4.35 4.27
N LEU A 32 3.74 -4.20 3.58
CA LEU A 32 4.42 -5.30 2.90
C LEU A 32 4.85 -6.42 3.87
N ARG A 33 5.31 -6.04 5.08
CA ARG A 33 5.72 -6.99 6.11
C ARG A 33 4.55 -7.75 6.73
N HIS A 34 3.39 -7.10 6.89
CA HIS A 34 2.25 -7.65 7.64
C HIS A 34 1.09 -8.11 6.74
N ARG A 35 1.22 -8.04 5.41
CA ARG A 35 0.18 -8.52 4.49
C ARG A 35 -0.05 -10.03 4.54
N ASN A 36 0.82 -10.81 5.20
CA ASN A 36 0.68 -12.26 5.38
C ASN A 36 0.39 -13.03 4.07
N GLY A 37 1.05 -12.63 2.98
CA GLY A 37 0.86 -13.23 1.65
C GLY A 37 -0.34 -12.69 0.86
N ALA A 38 -1.14 -11.78 1.42
CA ALA A 38 -2.23 -11.14 0.70
C ALA A 38 -1.73 -10.35 -0.51
N ALA A 39 -2.47 -10.41 -1.61
CA ALA A 39 -2.33 -9.47 -2.71
C ALA A 39 -2.69 -8.05 -2.21
N VAL A 40 -1.96 -7.04 -2.67
CA VAL A 40 -2.22 -5.64 -2.32
C VAL A 40 -2.66 -4.92 -3.58
N VAL A 41 -3.82 -4.30 -3.54
CA VAL A 41 -4.32 -3.41 -4.59
C VAL A 41 -4.51 -2.05 -3.96
N CYS A 42 -3.81 -1.06 -4.53
CA CYS A 42 -3.83 0.32 -4.07
C CYS A 42 -4.46 1.20 -5.16
N VAL A 43 -5.39 2.06 -4.77
CA VAL A 43 -5.93 3.13 -5.60
C VAL A 43 -5.34 4.43 -5.08
N THR A 44 -4.68 5.17 -5.97
CA THR A 44 -3.98 6.41 -5.63
C THR A 44 -3.79 7.25 -6.90
N HIS A 45 -3.71 8.57 -6.73
CA HIS A 45 -3.30 9.50 -7.77
C HIS A 45 -1.79 9.79 -7.75
N ASP A 46 -1.06 9.30 -6.74
CA ASP A 46 0.37 9.53 -6.56
C ASP A 46 1.19 8.30 -7.01
N ARG A 47 2.13 8.52 -7.93
CA ARG A 47 3.03 7.45 -8.43
C ARG A 47 4.08 7.05 -7.40
N GLU A 48 4.40 7.92 -6.45
CA GLU A 48 5.35 7.61 -5.38
C GLU A 48 4.82 6.50 -4.46
N ASP A 49 3.51 6.38 -4.32
CA ASP A 49 2.86 5.33 -3.55
C ASP A 49 3.09 3.94 -4.17
N ALA A 50 3.00 3.85 -5.51
CA ALA A 50 3.32 2.62 -6.23
C ALA A 50 4.80 2.26 -6.08
N ALA A 51 5.69 3.25 -6.15
CA ALA A 51 7.12 3.05 -5.91
C ALA A 51 7.41 2.57 -4.47
N ALA A 52 6.76 3.16 -3.46
CA ALA A 52 6.90 2.77 -2.06
C ALA A 52 6.43 1.32 -1.79
N LEU A 53 5.41 0.88 -2.52
CA LEU A 53 4.91 -0.50 -2.45
C LEU A 53 5.69 -1.48 -3.35
N GLY A 54 6.58 -0.99 -4.22
CA GLY A 54 7.21 -1.80 -5.27
C GLY A 54 6.17 -2.43 -6.21
N ALA A 55 5.06 -1.73 -6.45
CA ALA A 55 3.91 -2.23 -7.19
C ALA A 55 3.98 -1.84 -8.68
N GLU A 56 3.36 -2.67 -9.52
CA GLU A 56 3.09 -2.32 -10.91
C GLU A 56 1.92 -1.33 -11.00
N ILE A 57 1.99 -0.38 -11.93
CA ILE A 57 0.94 0.61 -12.16
C ILE A 57 0.06 0.13 -13.32
N ALA A 58 -1.22 -0.09 -13.04
CA ALA A 58 -2.25 -0.23 -14.07
C ALA A 58 -2.95 1.12 -14.27
N ALA A 59 -2.96 1.62 -15.51
CA ALA A 59 -3.69 2.82 -15.91
C ALA A 59 -4.74 2.44 -16.96
N LEU A 60 -5.93 3.05 -16.84
CA LEU A 60 -7.03 2.94 -17.81
C LEU A 60 -7.15 4.24 -18.60
#